data_AF-A0A4R8EPG3-F1
#
_entry.id   AF-A0A4R8EPG3-F1
#
_cell.length_a   1.000
_cell.length_b   1.000
_cell.length_c   1.000
_cell.angle_alpha   90.00
_cell.angle_beta   90.00
_cell.angle_gamma   90.00
#
_symmetry.space_group_name_H-M   'P 1'
#
loop_
_entity.id
_entity.type
_entity.pdbx_description
1 polymer ?
#
loop_
_entity_poly.entity_id
_entity_poly.type
_entity_poly.pdbx_seq_one_letter_code
_entity_poly.pdbx_strand_id
1 'polypeptide(L)'
;MQKNKIASTHLFSSATVTLLSMNFSVFIFLIPILVVLILSVFTVNKIIKIDLKAVLSFTFAAAIIMVLNKSSLRHFTPFLGGIIVALIMNMKKTEAIFKQKKYTILALLLLGVSVYFFNGGKKPIQIIISSLVFLIIASGNSFFGILSSAFSRKFGQITYSLYLLHGIFLFILFHFVVGLERAKTLTDLEFWMIVTVSILPLLFICQLTFKYIESPLMSFSKTKK
;
A
#
# COMPACT_ATOMS: atom_id res chain seq x y z
N MET A 1 -17.67 24.63 25.18
CA MET A 1 -18.05 23.22 25.41
C MET A 1 -18.63 22.51 24.16
N GLN A 2 -19.21 23.22 23.19
CA GLN A 2 -19.83 22.62 21.99
C GLN A 2 -18.84 22.25 20.85
N LYS A 3 -17.64 22.86 20.83
CA LYS A 3 -16.61 22.66 19.79
C LYS A 3 -15.90 21.29 19.90
N ASN A 4 -15.69 20.77 21.11
CA ASN A 4 -15.06 19.45 21.34
C ASN A 4 -15.95 18.28 20.94
N LYS A 5 -17.28 18.43 21.06
CA LYS A 5 -18.24 17.37 20.71
C LYS A 5 -18.33 17.14 19.20
N ILE A 6 -18.10 18.20 18.41
CA ILE A 6 -18.13 18.14 16.94
C ILE A 6 -16.84 17.47 16.41
N ALA A 7 -15.67 17.80 17.00
CA ALA A 7 -14.39 17.20 16.62
C ALA A 7 -14.34 15.68 16.86
N SER A 8 -14.82 15.21 18.01
CA SER A 8 -14.88 13.77 18.33
C SER A 8 -15.84 13.01 17.41
N THR A 9 -16.93 13.65 16.98
CA THR A 9 -17.88 13.06 16.03
C THR A 9 -17.29 12.94 14.62
N HIS A 10 -16.45 13.89 14.20
CA HIS A 10 -15.71 13.82 12.94
C HIS A 10 -14.57 12.79 12.97
N LEU A 11 -13.90 12.60 14.11
CA LEU A 11 -12.88 11.56 14.28
C LEU A 11 -13.49 10.17 14.33
N PHE A 12 -14.63 9.99 15.00
CA PHE A 12 -15.37 8.73 14.99
C PHE A 12 -15.97 8.43 13.60
N SER A 13 -16.49 9.46 12.91
CA SER A 13 -16.86 9.39 11.50
C SER A 13 -15.65 9.04 10.63
N SER A 14 -14.47 9.58 10.91
CA SER A 14 -13.27 9.23 10.16
C SER A 14 -12.80 7.80 10.42
N ALA A 15 -12.89 7.26 11.64
CA ALA A 15 -12.55 5.88 11.97
C ALA A 15 -13.57 4.88 11.39
N THR A 16 -14.86 5.20 11.45
CA THR A 16 -15.93 4.42 10.81
C THR A 16 -15.92 4.54 9.28
N VAL A 17 -15.57 5.69 8.71
CA VAL A 17 -15.28 5.87 7.28
C VAL A 17 -13.97 5.17 6.91
N THR A 18 -12.99 5.04 7.81
CA THR A 18 -11.79 4.23 7.58
C THR A 18 -12.17 2.75 7.55
N LEU A 19 -13.03 2.27 8.47
CA LEU A 19 -13.61 0.93 8.48
C LEU A 19 -14.58 0.66 7.31
N LEU A 20 -15.36 1.64 6.87
CA LEU A 20 -16.21 1.54 5.68
C LEU A 20 -15.38 1.64 4.40
N SER A 21 -14.31 2.42 4.41
CA SER A 21 -13.28 2.43 3.37
C SER A 21 -12.45 1.15 3.39
N MET A 22 -12.44 0.38 4.49
CA MET A 22 -11.84 -0.97 4.47
C MET A 22 -12.61 -1.90 3.53
N ASN A 23 -13.92 -1.70 3.28
CA ASN A 23 -14.61 -2.39 2.18
C ASN A 23 -13.99 -2.05 0.80
N PHE A 24 -13.48 -0.81 0.65
CA PHE A 24 -12.69 -0.37 -0.51
C PHE A 24 -11.22 -0.82 -0.43
N SER A 25 -10.62 -0.91 0.76
CA SER A 25 -9.24 -1.33 0.97
C SER A 25 -9.08 -2.82 0.67
N VAL A 26 -10.05 -3.68 1.01
CA VAL A 26 -10.09 -5.10 0.60
C VAL A 26 -9.99 -5.23 -0.92
N PHE A 27 -10.56 -4.28 -1.67
CA PHE A 27 -10.41 -4.21 -3.12
C PHE A 27 -8.98 -3.82 -3.56
N ILE A 28 -8.35 -2.88 -2.86
CA ILE A 28 -6.93 -2.51 -3.05
C ILE A 28 -5.99 -3.64 -2.58
N PHE A 29 -6.42 -4.55 -1.71
CA PHE A 29 -5.69 -5.77 -1.35
C PHE A 29 -5.79 -6.86 -2.43
N LEU A 30 -6.93 -6.96 -3.10
CA LEU A 30 -7.16 -7.94 -4.16
C LEU A 30 -6.44 -7.57 -5.47
N ILE A 31 -6.19 -6.28 -5.73
CA ILE A 31 -5.58 -5.78 -6.98
C ILE A 31 -4.07 -6.12 -7.10
N PRO A 32 -3.20 -5.97 -6.09
CA PRO A 32 -1.83 -6.45 -6.13
C PRO A 32 -1.78 -7.95 -6.33
N ILE A 33 -2.70 -8.70 -5.70
CA ILE A 33 -2.85 -10.15 -5.91
C ILE A 33 -3.23 -10.42 -7.36
N LEU A 34 -4.18 -9.68 -7.95
CA LEU A 34 -4.61 -9.77 -9.36
C LEU A 34 -3.47 -9.42 -10.35
N VAL A 35 -2.73 -8.35 -10.09
CA VAL A 35 -1.63 -7.88 -10.96
C VAL A 35 -0.42 -8.80 -10.83
N VAL A 36 -0.09 -9.28 -9.64
CA VAL A 36 0.95 -10.31 -9.43
C VAL A 36 0.51 -11.64 -10.04
N LEU A 37 -0.78 -12.02 -9.98
CA LEU A 37 -1.29 -13.19 -10.70
C LEU A 37 -1.13 -13.00 -12.22
N ILE A 38 -1.50 -11.87 -12.79
CA ILE A 38 -1.41 -11.63 -14.24
C ILE A 38 0.05 -11.53 -14.71
N LEU A 39 0.92 -10.83 -13.98
CA LEU A 39 2.36 -10.72 -14.32
C LEU A 39 3.12 -12.01 -14.04
N SER A 40 2.77 -12.76 -12.99
CA SER A 40 3.30 -14.10 -12.76
C SER A 40 2.78 -15.07 -13.83
N VAL A 41 1.56 -14.92 -14.34
CA VAL A 41 1.06 -15.71 -15.48
C VAL A 41 1.89 -15.40 -16.73
N PHE A 42 2.19 -14.14 -17.05
CA PHE A 42 3.02 -13.82 -18.22
C PHE A 42 4.51 -14.19 -18.05
N THR A 43 5.07 -14.07 -16.85
CA THR A 43 6.51 -14.30 -16.58
C THR A 43 6.82 -15.75 -16.21
N VAL A 44 5.87 -16.47 -15.60
CA VAL A 44 6.00 -17.85 -15.07
C VAL A 44 5.26 -18.87 -15.95
N ASN A 45 4.65 -18.46 -17.07
CA ASN A 45 3.99 -19.37 -18.05
C ASN A 45 4.89 -20.49 -18.58
N LYS A 46 6.20 -20.41 -18.35
CA LYS A 46 7.15 -21.46 -18.72
C LYS A 46 7.30 -22.57 -17.67
N ILE A 47 6.83 -22.39 -16.42
CA ILE A 47 7.14 -23.28 -15.28
C ILE A 47 5.91 -23.79 -14.53
N ILE A 48 4.80 -23.04 -14.51
CA ILE A 48 3.54 -23.49 -13.90
C ILE A 48 2.48 -23.43 -14.98
N LYS A 49 1.89 -24.58 -15.34
CA LYS A 49 0.69 -24.65 -16.19
C LYS A 49 -0.49 -24.04 -15.44
N ILE A 50 -0.50 -22.72 -15.31
CA ILE A 50 -1.64 -21.99 -14.77
C ILE A 50 -2.71 -22.04 -15.87
N ASP A 51 -3.85 -22.62 -15.54
CA ASP A 51 -4.95 -22.76 -16.49
C ASP A 51 -5.41 -21.35 -16.90
N LEU A 52 -5.29 -21.02 -18.19
CA LEU A 52 -5.71 -19.74 -18.76
C LEU A 52 -7.16 -19.40 -18.36
N LYS A 53 -7.98 -20.45 -18.16
CA LYS A 53 -9.35 -20.35 -17.67
C LYS A 53 -9.46 -19.81 -16.24
N ALA A 54 -8.55 -20.15 -15.34
CA ALA A 54 -8.54 -19.64 -13.97
C ALA A 54 -8.22 -18.13 -13.94
N VAL A 55 -7.31 -17.69 -14.82
CA VAL A 55 -6.95 -16.27 -14.95
C VAL A 55 -8.10 -15.47 -15.55
N LEU A 56 -8.72 -15.97 -16.62
CA LEU A 56 -9.91 -15.38 -17.23
C LEU A 56 -11.11 -15.35 -16.27
N SER A 57 -11.31 -16.43 -15.50
CA SER A 57 -12.39 -16.50 -14.50
C SER A 57 -12.18 -15.48 -13.37
N PHE A 58 -10.94 -15.33 -12.89
CA PHE A 58 -10.62 -14.39 -11.83
C PHE A 58 -10.69 -12.93 -12.29
N THR A 59 -10.21 -12.62 -13.51
CA THR A 59 -10.35 -11.26 -14.09
C THR A 59 -11.81 -10.91 -14.37
N PHE A 60 -12.61 -11.88 -14.81
CA PHE A 60 -14.04 -11.70 -15.03
C PHE A 60 -14.79 -11.49 -13.71
N ALA A 61 -14.50 -12.27 -12.67
CA ALA A 61 -15.05 -12.07 -11.34
C ALA A 61 -14.67 -10.70 -10.76
N ALA A 62 -13.42 -10.29 -10.90
CA ALA A 62 -12.96 -8.95 -10.49
C ALA A 62 -13.72 -7.84 -11.25
N ALA A 63 -13.91 -7.99 -12.56
CA ALA A 63 -14.66 -7.03 -13.38
C ALA A 63 -16.14 -6.94 -12.96
N ILE A 64 -16.80 -8.06 -12.66
CA ILE A 64 -18.17 -8.08 -12.15
C ILE A 64 -18.25 -7.32 -10.82
N ILE A 65 -17.34 -7.61 -9.89
CA ILE A 65 -17.32 -6.94 -8.57
C ILE A 65 -17.08 -5.43 -8.74
N MET A 66 -16.27 -4.99 -9.72
CA MET A 66 -16.08 -3.56 -10.02
C MET A 66 -17.36 -2.88 -10.50
N VAL A 67 -18.12 -3.54 -11.37
CA VAL A 67 -19.38 -3.01 -11.91
C VAL A 67 -20.42 -2.91 -10.80
N LEU A 68 -20.55 -3.94 -9.96
CA LEU A 68 -21.49 -3.96 -8.83
C LEU A 68 -21.19 -2.87 -7.80
N ASN A 69 -19.92 -2.62 -7.50
CA ASN A 69 -19.52 -1.58 -6.54
C ASN A 69 -19.45 -0.16 -7.11
N LYS A 70 -19.83 0.07 -8.39
CA LYS A 70 -19.66 1.36 -9.08
C LYS A 70 -18.25 1.94 -8.87
N SER A 71 -17.23 1.07 -8.91
CA SER A 71 -15.87 1.47 -8.60
C SER A 71 -15.32 2.39 -9.69
N SER A 72 -14.79 3.56 -9.30
CA SER A 72 -14.24 4.51 -10.26
C SER A 72 -12.96 3.96 -10.88
N LEU A 73 -12.88 3.97 -12.23
CA LEU A 73 -11.67 3.63 -12.97
C LEU A 73 -10.45 4.50 -12.58
N ARG A 74 -10.68 5.62 -11.89
CA ARG A 74 -9.64 6.50 -11.34
C ARG A 74 -8.75 5.84 -10.28
N HIS A 75 -9.14 4.69 -9.73
CA HIS A 75 -8.29 3.94 -8.81
C HIS A 75 -7.15 3.17 -9.52
N PHE A 76 -7.25 2.96 -10.83
CA PHE A 76 -6.26 2.23 -11.62
C PHE A 76 -5.18 3.14 -12.22
N THR A 77 -5.39 4.45 -12.22
CA THR A 77 -4.48 5.40 -12.86
C THR A 77 -3.07 5.45 -12.24
N PRO A 78 -2.83 5.18 -10.93
CA PRO A 78 -1.48 5.04 -10.40
C PRO A 78 -0.72 3.82 -10.96
N PHE A 79 -1.42 2.74 -11.30
CA PHE A 79 -0.79 1.56 -11.92
C PHE A 79 -0.27 1.88 -13.31
N LEU A 80 -0.98 2.71 -14.08
CA LEU A 80 -0.47 3.21 -15.37
C LEU A 80 0.84 3.97 -15.19
N GLY A 81 0.93 4.82 -14.17
CA GLY A 81 2.17 5.51 -13.80
C GLY A 81 3.31 4.53 -13.51
N GLY A 82 3.05 3.49 -12.72
CA GLY A 82 4.03 2.43 -12.44
C GLY A 82 4.47 1.65 -13.68
N ILE A 83 3.54 1.33 -14.59
CA ILE A 83 3.85 0.65 -15.87
C ILE A 83 4.76 1.53 -16.73
N ILE A 84 4.43 2.82 -16.88
CA ILE A 84 5.25 3.77 -17.63
C ILE A 84 6.66 3.83 -17.05
N VAL A 85 6.79 3.93 -15.72
CA VAL A 85 8.10 3.91 -15.05
C VAL A 85 8.86 2.62 -15.33
N ALA A 86 8.21 1.46 -15.25
CA ALA A 86 8.84 0.18 -15.55
C ALA A 86 9.33 0.10 -17.00
N LEU A 87 8.56 0.61 -17.97
CA LEU A 87 8.96 0.69 -19.37
C LEU A 87 10.17 1.63 -19.56
N ILE A 88 10.19 2.78 -18.90
CA ILE A 88 11.30 3.73 -18.93
C ILE A 88 12.58 3.13 -18.31
N MET A 89 12.43 2.30 -17.26
CA MET A 89 13.56 1.65 -16.59
C MET A 89 14.23 0.56 -17.44
N ASN A 90 13.57 0.04 -18.47
CA ASN A 90 14.23 -0.84 -19.44
C ASN A 90 15.30 -0.10 -20.27
N MET A 91 15.30 1.23 -20.31
CA MET A 91 16.30 2.04 -20.99
C MET A 91 17.46 2.35 -20.04
N LYS A 92 18.57 1.61 -20.09
CA LYS A 92 19.74 1.75 -19.18
C LYS A 92 20.27 3.19 -18.98
N LYS A 93 20.04 4.10 -19.92
CA LYS A 93 20.45 5.52 -19.83
C LYS A 93 19.74 6.29 -18.71
N THR A 94 18.51 5.92 -18.35
CA THR A 94 17.69 6.68 -17.40
C THR A 94 18.16 6.49 -15.95
N GLU A 95 18.64 5.29 -15.62
CA GLU A 95 19.15 4.95 -14.28
C GLU A 95 20.31 5.87 -13.86
N ALA A 96 21.29 6.06 -14.74
CA ALA A 96 22.48 6.86 -14.47
C ALA A 96 22.14 8.35 -14.21
N ILE A 97 21.09 8.86 -14.85
CA ILE A 97 20.66 10.26 -14.72
C ILE A 97 19.99 10.45 -13.34
N PHE A 98 18.95 9.69 -13.05
CA PHE A 98 18.10 9.90 -11.87
C PHE A 98 18.73 9.46 -10.54
N LYS A 99 19.84 8.71 -10.56
CA LYS A 99 20.60 8.33 -9.37
C LYS A 99 21.31 9.50 -8.68
N GLN A 100 21.47 10.64 -9.34
CA GLN A 100 22.21 11.78 -8.79
C GLN A 100 21.47 12.47 -7.63
N LYS A 101 22.24 13.05 -6.68
CA LYS A 101 21.70 13.76 -5.49
C LYS A 101 20.76 14.92 -5.82
N LYS A 102 20.93 15.57 -6.98
CA LYS A 102 20.05 16.66 -7.45
C LYS A 102 18.59 16.21 -7.56
N TYR A 103 18.37 14.98 -8.01
CA TYR A 103 17.03 14.41 -8.15
C TYR A 103 16.41 14.02 -6.80
N THR A 104 17.21 13.80 -5.76
CA THR A 104 16.69 13.65 -4.39
C THR A 104 16.02 14.93 -3.92
N ILE A 105 16.67 16.08 -4.12
CA ILE A 105 16.12 17.40 -3.75
C ILE A 105 14.85 17.67 -4.56
N LEU A 106 14.89 17.39 -5.87
CA LEU A 106 13.71 17.50 -6.73
C LEU A 106 12.56 16.61 -6.23
N ALA A 107 12.83 15.36 -5.88
CA ALA A 107 11.82 14.44 -5.36
C ALA A 107 11.21 14.93 -4.04
N LEU A 108 12.03 15.44 -3.11
CA LEU A 108 11.56 16.01 -1.86
C LEU A 108 10.70 17.25 -2.07
N LEU A 109 11.10 18.14 -3.00
CA LEU A 109 10.32 19.32 -3.37
C LEU A 109 8.96 18.91 -3.96
N LEU A 110 8.97 17.97 -4.90
CA LEU A 110 7.75 17.44 -5.53
C LEU A 110 6.81 16.80 -4.50
N LEU A 111 7.34 16.03 -3.54
CA LEU A 111 6.56 15.49 -2.45
C LEU A 111 5.98 16.60 -1.55
N GLY A 112 6.78 17.61 -1.20
CA GLY A 112 6.32 18.75 -0.41
C GLY A 112 5.20 19.53 -1.11
N VAL A 113 5.35 19.81 -2.40
CA VAL A 113 4.31 20.42 -3.23
C VAL A 113 3.05 19.55 -3.29
N SER A 114 3.22 18.24 -3.44
CA SER A 114 2.10 17.30 -3.48
C SER A 114 1.27 17.32 -2.19
N VAL A 115 1.92 17.46 -1.03
CA VAL A 115 1.26 17.46 0.28
C VAL A 115 0.64 18.82 0.58
N TYR A 116 1.32 19.93 0.26
CA TYR A 116 0.87 21.27 0.64
C TYR A 116 -0.27 21.80 -0.26
N PHE A 117 -0.17 21.62 -1.58
CA PHE A 117 -1.09 22.25 -2.52
C PHE A 117 -2.31 21.40 -2.87
N PHE A 118 -2.28 20.09 -2.60
CA PHE A 118 -3.32 19.19 -3.07
C PHE A 118 -3.98 18.43 -1.93
N ASN A 119 -5.24 18.78 -1.67
CA ASN A 119 -6.10 18.04 -0.75
C ASN A 119 -6.67 16.80 -1.46
N GLY A 120 -6.19 15.62 -1.06
CA GLY A 120 -6.57 14.31 -1.62
C GLY A 120 -5.37 13.62 -2.29
N GLY A 121 -5.50 12.37 -2.75
CA GLY A 121 -4.43 11.63 -3.46
C GLY A 121 -4.82 11.17 -4.86
N LYS A 122 -5.93 11.68 -5.38
CA LYS A 122 -6.64 11.13 -6.56
C LYS A 122 -6.57 12.05 -7.79
N LYS A 123 -5.94 13.22 -7.67
CA LYS A 123 -5.86 14.17 -8.77
C LYS A 123 -4.79 13.71 -9.77
N PRO A 124 -5.01 13.85 -11.09
CA PRO A 124 -4.04 13.41 -12.11
C PRO A 124 -2.63 13.95 -11.89
N ILE A 125 -2.51 15.22 -11.48
CA ILE A 125 -1.22 15.85 -11.18
C ILE A 125 -0.45 15.16 -10.07
N GLN A 126 -1.13 14.65 -9.03
CA GLN A 126 -0.47 13.93 -7.93
C GLN A 126 0.03 12.57 -8.36
N ILE A 127 -0.67 11.94 -9.30
CA ILE A 127 -0.26 10.67 -9.89
C ILE A 127 1.00 10.88 -10.74
N ILE A 128 1.07 11.98 -11.49
CA ILE A 128 2.28 12.33 -12.25
C ILE A 128 3.45 12.59 -11.28
N ILE A 129 3.22 13.37 -10.22
CA ILE A 129 4.23 13.65 -9.20
C ILE A 129 4.71 12.36 -8.54
N SER A 130 3.79 11.49 -8.09
CA SER A 130 4.14 10.23 -7.43
C SER A 130 4.86 9.27 -8.37
N SER A 131 4.48 9.23 -9.66
CA SER A 131 5.15 8.43 -10.69
C SER A 131 6.57 8.92 -10.95
N LEU A 132 6.79 10.24 -10.96
CA LEU A 132 8.12 10.82 -11.14
C LEU A 132 9.02 10.56 -9.92
N VAL A 133 8.48 10.70 -8.71
CA VAL A 133 9.19 10.34 -7.47
C VAL A 133 9.52 8.84 -7.48
N PHE A 134 8.57 8.00 -7.89
CA PHE A 134 8.78 6.57 -8.03
C PHE A 134 9.87 6.24 -9.06
N LEU A 135 9.92 6.92 -10.20
CA LEU A 135 11.00 6.78 -11.19
C LEU A 135 12.38 7.07 -10.58
N ILE A 136 12.50 8.15 -9.80
CA ILE A 136 13.76 8.53 -9.15
C ILE A 136 14.19 7.45 -8.15
N ILE A 137 13.26 6.92 -7.36
CA ILE A 137 13.53 5.83 -6.41
C ILE A 137 13.90 4.54 -7.15
N ALA A 138 13.13 4.16 -8.17
CA ALA A 138 13.32 2.95 -8.97
C ALA A 138 14.67 2.97 -9.72
N SER A 139 15.17 4.15 -10.08
CA SER A 139 16.50 4.35 -10.67
C SER A 139 17.67 4.13 -9.69
N GLY A 140 17.39 3.73 -8.44
CA GLY A 140 18.41 3.44 -7.43
C GLY A 140 18.91 4.66 -6.65
N ASN A 141 18.14 5.75 -6.60
CA ASN A 141 18.46 6.90 -5.76
C ASN A 141 18.28 6.56 -4.28
N SER A 142 19.32 6.78 -3.46
CA SER A 142 19.35 6.36 -2.05
C SER A 142 18.76 7.35 -1.06
N PHE A 143 18.28 8.52 -1.51
CA PHE A 143 17.77 9.61 -0.66
C PHE A 143 18.73 9.94 0.49
N PHE A 144 19.94 10.37 0.15
CA PHE A 144 21.02 10.62 1.11
C PHE A 144 21.37 9.43 2.01
N GLY A 145 21.09 8.21 1.56
CA GLY A 145 21.37 6.98 2.29
C GLY A 145 20.22 6.48 3.17
N ILE A 146 19.15 7.25 3.33
CA ILE A 146 17.99 6.90 4.18
C ILE A 146 17.31 5.63 3.65
N LEU A 147 17.03 5.58 2.34
CA LEU A 147 16.38 4.43 1.70
C LEU A 147 17.30 3.20 1.62
N SER A 148 18.62 3.40 1.59
CA SER A 148 19.60 2.31 1.56
C SER A 148 20.07 1.85 2.94
N SER A 149 19.54 2.41 4.03
CA SER A 149 19.90 1.97 5.38
C SER A 149 19.41 0.55 5.66
N ALA A 150 20.12 -0.19 6.53
CA ALA A 150 19.70 -1.54 6.92
C ALA A 150 18.31 -1.53 7.57
N PHE A 151 18.02 -0.51 8.37
CA PHE A 151 16.72 -0.30 8.98
C PHE A 151 15.62 -0.12 7.94
N SER A 152 15.78 0.80 6.98
CA SER A 152 14.78 1.05 5.93
C SER A 152 14.52 -0.19 5.07
N ARG A 153 15.56 -0.94 4.71
CA ARG A 153 15.40 -2.22 3.98
C ARG A 153 14.66 -3.27 4.80
N LYS A 154 14.96 -3.42 6.09
CA LYS A 154 14.28 -4.36 6.98
C LYS A 154 12.83 -3.96 7.23
N PHE A 155 12.57 -2.67 7.42
CA PHE A 155 11.23 -2.13 7.56
C PHE A 155 10.41 -2.33 6.26
N GLY A 156 11.01 -2.08 5.10
CA GLY A 156 10.37 -2.31 3.81
C GLY A 156 9.96 -3.77 3.57
N GLN A 157 10.68 -4.74 4.14
CA GLN A 157 10.32 -6.15 4.09
C GLN A 157 9.02 -6.46 4.84
N ILE A 158 8.84 -5.88 6.03
CA ILE A 158 7.63 -6.11 6.85
C ILE A 158 6.44 -5.25 6.42
N THR A 159 6.64 -4.21 5.59
CA THR A 159 5.57 -3.31 5.13
C THR A 159 4.47 -4.07 4.39
N TYR A 160 4.79 -5.16 3.68
CA TYR A 160 3.78 -5.98 3.01
C TYR A 160 2.87 -6.69 4.02
N SER A 161 3.45 -7.37 5.03
CA SER A 161 2.69 -7.98 6.12
C SER A 161 1.86 -6.93 6.88
N LEU A 162 2.45 -5.77 7.15
CA LEU A 162 1.78 -4.66 7.84
C LEU A 162 0.59 -4.15 7.04
N TYR A 163 0.76 -3.99 5.73
CA TYR A 163 -0.35 -3.66 4.85
C TYR A 163 -1.46 -4.70 5.00
N LEU A 164 -1.20 -6.00 4.85
CA LEU A 164 -2.24 -7.03 4.93
C LEU A 164 -2.92 -7.16 6.30
N LEU A 165 -2.15 -7.06 7.38
CA LEU A 165 -2.61 -7.43 8.72
C LEU A 165 -3.18 -6.27 9.53
N HIS A 166 -2.78 -5.02 9.28
CA HIS A 166 -3.18 -3.90 10.14
C HIS A 166 -4.70 -3.75 10.26
N GLY A 167 -5.45 -3.92 9.16
CA GLY A 167 -6.91 -3.80 9.16
C GLY A 167 -7.59 -4.88 9.99
N ILE A 168 -7.19 -6.14 9.81
CA ILE A 168 -7.71 -7.28 10.57
C ILE A 168 -7.36 -7.11 12.06
N PHE A 169 -6.13 -6.69 12.34
CA PHE A 169 -5.65 -6.47 13.69
C PHE A 169 -6.44 -5.37 14.42
N LEU A 170 -6.65 -4.22 13.78
CA LEU A 170 -7.46 -3.13 14.35
C LEU A 170 -8.92 -3.53 14.53
N PHE A 171 -9.49 -4.31 13.60
CA PHE A 171 -10.82 -4.89 13.75
C PHE A 171 -10.89 -5.76 15.01
N ILE A 172 -9.94 -6.68 15.18
CA ILE A 172 -9.91 -7.56 16.36
C ILE A 172 -9.75 -6.74 17.64
N LEU A 173 -8.85 -5.76 17.63
CA LEU A 173 -8.59 -4.89 18.77
C LEU A 173 -9.86 -4.14 19.21
N PHE A 174 -10.54 -3.44 18.30
CA PHE A 174 -11.70 -2.64 18.66
C PHE A 174 -12.98 -3.46 18.86
N HIS A 175 -13.12 -4.58 18.16
CA HIS A 175 -14.32 -5.42 18.27
C HIS A 175 -14.26 -6.35 19.48
N PHE A 176 -13.14 -7.05 19.69
CA PHE A 176 -13.03 -8.09 20.71
C PHE A 176 -12.27 -7.65 21.97
N VAL A 177 -11.21 -6.84 21.85
CA VAL A 177 -10.37 -6.47 23.01
C VAL A 177 -10.94 -5.27 23.76
N VAL A 178 -11.21 -4.17 23.04
CA VAL A 178 -11.81 -2.96 23.62
C VAL A 178 -13.33 -3.13 23.78
N GLY A 179 -13.96 -3.83 22.83
CA GLY A 179 -15.41 -3.97 22.75
C GLY A 179 -16.06 -2.78 22.06
N LEU A 180 -17.02 -3.05 21.17
CA LEU A 180 -17.69 -2.02 20.36
C LEU A 180 -18.37 -0.92 21.19
N GLU A 181 -19.01 -1.29 22.31
CA GLU A 181 -19.71 -0.33 23.15
C GLU A 181 -18.75 0.64 23.85
N ARG A 182 -17.61 0.15 24.33
CA ARG A 182 -16.58 1.02 24.91
C ARG A 182 -15.91 1.87 23.83
N ALA A 183 -15.61 1.28 22.67
CA ALA A 183 -14.97 1.97 21.56
C ALA A 183 -15.74 3.23 21.10
N LYS A 184 -17.08 3.19 21.13
CA LYS A 184 -17.97 4.33 20.81
C LYS A 184 -17.86 5.51 21.79
N THR A 185 -17.42 5.24 23.02
CA THR A 185 -17.35 6.23 24.11
C THR A 185 -15.95 6.77 24.35
N LEU A 186 -14.95 6.31 23.59
CA LEU A 186 -13.57 6.75 23.74
C LEU A 186 -13.43 8.23 23.37
N THR A 187 -12.66 8.95 24.16
CA THR A 187 -12.15 10.27 23.80
C THR A 187 -11.09 10.14 22.70
N ASP A 188 -10.84 11.22 21.96
CA ASP A 188 -9.86 11.26 20.89
C ASP A 188 -8.46 10.82 21.38
N LEU A 189 -8.07 11.26 22.58
CA LEU A 189 -6.79 10.92 23.18
C LEU A 189 -6.71 9.43 23.54
N GLU A 190 -7.76 8.87 24.17
CA GLU A 190 -7.80 7.44 24.49
C GLU A 190 -7.73 6.58 23.23
N PHE A 191 -8.45 6.96 22.18
CA PHE A 191 -8.41 6.27 20.90
C PHE A 191 -6.99 6.26 20.31
N TRP A 192 -6.35 7.43 20.21
CA TRP A 192 -4.99 7.52 19.67
C TRP A 192 -3.96 6.78 20.52
N MET A 193 -4.07 6.82 21.85
CA MET A 193 -3.19 6.03 22.71
C MET A 193 -3.32 4.54 22.47
N ILE A 194 -4.56 4.02 22.37
CA ILE A 194 -4.80 2.60 22.06
C ILE A 194 -4.16 2.25 20.72
N VAL A 195 -4.39 3.05 19.67
CA VAL A 195 -3.80 2.82 18.35
C VAL A 195 -2.28 2.85 18.40
N THR A 196 -1.67 3.84 19.03
CA THR A 196 -0.20 3.97 19.13
C THR A 196 0.42 2.80 19.88
N VAL A 197 -0.15 2.42 21.02
CA VAL A 197 0.34 1.26 21.80
C VAL A 197 0.20 -0.02 20.98
N SER A 198 -0.85 -0.15 20.17
CA SER A 198 -1.11 -1.32 19.34
C SER A 198 -0.11 -1.51 18.17
N ILE A 199 0.67 -0.48 17.83
CA ILE A 199 1.71 -0.58 16.78
C ILE A 199 2.78 -1.60 17.16
N LEU A 200 3.18 -1.66 18.44
CA LEU A 200 4.22 -2.60 18.90
C LEU A 200 3.83 -4.07 18.69
N PRO A 201 2.69 -4.56 19.21
CA PRO A 201 2.26 -5.94 18.96
C PRO A 201 1.98 -6.19 17.47
N LEU A 202 1.46 -5.20 16.72
CA LEU A 202 1.26 -5.33 15.28
C LEU A 202 2.57 -5.56 14.53
N LEU A 203 3.61 -4.75 14.79
CA LEU A 203 4.93 -4.92 14.17
C LEU A 203 5.55 -6.27 14.52
N PHE A 204 5.37 -6.73 15.75
CA PHE A 204 5.84 -8.05 16.18
C PHE A 204 5.17 -9.17 15.38
N ILE A 205 3.84 -9.15 15.26
CA ILE A 205 3.08 -10.12 14.45
C ILE A 205 3.53 -10.06 12.98
N CYS A 206 3.67 -8.86 12.42
CA CYS A 206 4.13 -8.68 11.03
C CYS A 206 5.52 -9.27 10.81
N GLN A 207 6.44 -9.12 11.77
CA GLN A 207 7.77 -9.69 11.69
C GLN A 207 7.75 -11.23 11.75
N LEU A 208 6.88 -11.81 12.59
CA LEU A 208 6.68 -13.27 12.64
C LEU A 208 6.12 -13.79 11.31
N THR A 209 5.07 -13.14 10.78
CA THR A 209 4.46 -13.49 9.49
C THR A 209 5.49 -13.38 8.36
N PHE A 210 6.26 -12.30 8.30
CA PHE A 210 7.32 -12.15 7.30
C PHE A 210 8.35 -13.28 7.40
N LYS A 211 8.82 -13.60 8.61
CA LYS A 211 9.87 -14.61 8.82
C LYS A 211 9.39 -16.03 8.51
N TYR A 212 8.19 -16.40 8.94
CA TYR A 212 7.70 -17.80 8.87
C TYR A 212 6.84 -18.11 7.65
N ILE A 213 6.24 -17.11 7.01
CA ILE A 213 5.34 -17.31 5.87
C ILE A 213 5.94 -16.70 4.61
N GLU A 214 6.20 -15.39 4.62
CA GLU A 214 6.54 -14.66 3.39
C GLU A 214 7.96 -14.96 2.89
N SER A 215 8.95 -14.87 3.77
CA SER A 215 10.36 -15.14 3.44
C SER A 215 10.57 -16.56 2.88
N PRO A 216 10.06 -17.65 3.49
CA PRO A 216 10.21 -18.98 2.91
C PRO A 216 9.51 -19.08 1.55
N LEU A 217 8.27 -18.60 1.40
CA LEU A 217 7.54 -18.62 0.13
C LEU A 217 8.30 -17.89 -0.99
N MET A 218 8.88 -16.72 -0.70
CA MET A 218 9.72 -15.99 -1.67
C MET A 218 10.98 -16.76 -2.05
N SER A 219 11.56 -17.52 -1.11
CA SER A 219 12.75 -18.33 -1.37
C SER A 219 12.43 -19.53 -2.26
N PHE A 220 11.29 -20.22 -2.04
CA PHE A 220 10.83 -21.34 -2.88
C PHE A 220 10.63 -20.96 -4.34
N SER A 221 10.25 -19.71 -4.62
CA SER A 221 10.09 -19.20 -5.99
C SER A 221 11.44 -19.04 -6.72
N LYS A 222 12.52 -18.72 -5.99
CA LYS A 222 13.84 -18.47 -6.59
C LYS A 222 14.63 -19.74 -6.91
N THR A 223 14.36 -20.85 -6.24
CA THR A 223 15.06 -22.13 -6.42
C THR A 223 14.58 -22.93 -7.63
N LYS A 224 13.54 -22.49 -8.35
CA LYS A 224 13.05 -23.11 -9.60
C LYS A 224 13.63 -22.48 -10.87
N LYS A 225 14.87 -21.98 -10.82
CA LYS A 225 15.61 -21.57 -12.02
C LYS A 225 16.51 -22.69 -12.51
#